data_AF-Q0D113-F1
#
_entry.id   AF-Q0D113-F1
#
_cell.length_a   1.000
_cell.length_b   1.000
_cell.length_c   1.000
_cell.angle_alpha   90.00
_cell.angle_beta   90.00
_cell.angle_gamma   90.00
#
_symmetry.space_group_name_H-M   'P 1'
#
loop_
_entity.id
_entity.type
_entity.pdbx_description
1 polymer ?
#
loop_
_entity_poly.entity_id
_entity_poly.type
_entity_poly.pdbx_seq_one_letter_code
_entity_poly.pdbx_strand_id
1 'polypeptide(L)'
;MLWVRAKLLLARLLRRPPSSGYFLLPRSPWHGRAIFARRPSTPYRYILLLLWIAVTIILCDIMLTFIFWPSYTHLPPCYKKLTKAVSTSDAPGRGNTHSEKVFIAAILYDPHGEYAGGQWGEALEQLIDLLGHDNVFLSLYENNSGKEGKQALETLTRRIPCNKSIVIDVDEHITFDTFPRVTFPNGERRIKRIDYLAALRNRALQPLEKQNHVKYDKFLYVNDVYFNPVEVLQLLFCTNARDAQTTLAYRAACAVDFSNPFKFYDNYATRDLAGYGIGFPFFPWFTTAGHGISRKDVLAGRDAVRVRSCWGGIVAFNAWFFQKEYPVRFRAVDELFWDASECCLVHADLQDAPDDVGEIQDTGVYMNPFVRVAYTPTTLMWLGTTRRFERLYARAHDLLNKIAGLPLYNPRRAEVPGTKVQREVWMPDKEGQSGGSFRMVEVTAGNDGFCGRRGMEVVVEDRRPDQNGFEALPLPSL
;
A
#
# COMPACT_ATOMS: atom_id res chain seq x y z
N MET A 1 27.87 -23.93 -24.84
CA MET A 1 26.97 -23.76 -26.00
C MET A 1 26.22 -22.42 -26.05
N LEU A 2 25.53 -21.97 -25.00
CA LEU A 2 24.63 -20.79 -25.06
C LEU A 2 25.26 -19.52 -25.65
N TRP A 3 26.51 -19.18 -25.27
CA TRP A 3 27.23 -17.99 -25.76
C TRP A 3 27.31 -17.88 -27.30
N VAL A 4 27.42 -19.00 -28.01
CA VAL A 4 27.45 -19.02 -29.48
C VAL A 4 26.07 -18.71 -30.07
N ARG A 5 25.00 -19.25 -29.47
CA ARG A 5 23.61 -18.93 -29.85
C ARG A 5 23.28 -17.46 -29.55
N ALA A 6 23.75 -16.91 -28.42
CA ALA A 6 23.60 -15.50 -28.09
C ALA A 6 24.29 -14.58 -29.11
N LYS A 7 25.56 -14.85 -29.48
CA LYS A 7 26.25 -14.09 -30.54
C LYS A 7 25.55 -14.19 -31.90
N LEU A 8 25.01 -15.37 -32.26
CA LEU A 8 24.24 -15.56 -33.50
C LEU A 8 22.90 -14.82 -33.51
N LEU A 9 22.23 -14.69 -32.37
CA LEU A 9 21.02 -13.87 -32.23
C LEU A 9 21.37 -12.38 -32.33
N LEU A 10 22.39 -11.90 -31.60
CA LEU A 10 22.84 -10.51 -31.69
C LEU A 10 23.27 -10.13 -33.11
N ALA A 11 24.01 -11.00 -33.81
CA ALA A 11 24.42 -10.80 -35.19
C ALA A 11 23.27 -10.88 -36.23
N ARG A 12 22.12 -11.45 -35.87
CA ARG A 12 20.89 -11.40 -36.67
C ARG A 12 20.06 -10.14 -36.37
N LEU A 13 20.02 -9.69 -35.12
CA LEU A 13 19.34 -8.45 -34.71
C LEU A 13 20.09 -7.20 -35.21
N LEU A 14 21.42 -7.18 -35.14
CA LEU A 14 22.27 -6.07 -35.59
C LEU A 14 22.54 -6.08 -37.11
N ARG A 15 21.84 -6.94 -37.88
CA ARG A 15 22.08 -7.10 -39.32
C ARG A 15 21.40 -5.95 -40.08
N ARG A 16 22.17 -4.88 -40.36
CA ARG A 16 21.71 -3.77 -41.24
C ARG A 16 21.02 -4.32 -42.49
N PRO A 17 19.91 -3.72 -42.96
CA PRO A 17 19.30 -4.10 -44.22
C PRO A 17 20.32 -3.91 -45.35
N PRO A 18 20.43 -4.84 -46.32
CA PRO A 18 21.54 -4.86 -47.27
C PRO A 18 21.55 -3.60 -48.14
N SER A 19 22.65 -2.84 -48.02
CA SER A 19 22.96 -1.70 -48.88
C SER A 19 23.31 -2.18 -50.29
N SER A 20 22.51 -1.73 -51.26
CA SER A 20 22.71 -1.86 -52.72
C SER A 20 23.34 -3.19 -53.21
N GLY A 21 22.50 -4.18 -53.51
CA GLY A 21 22.89 -5.38 -54.25
C GLY A 21 21.81 -5.83 -55.23
N TYR A 22 22.22 -6.14 -56.47
CA TYR A 22 21.37 -6.80 -57.45
C TYR A 22 21.50 -8.32 -57.27
N PHE A 23 20.39 -9.01 -57.03
CA PHE A 23 20.34 -10.47 -57.11
C PHE A 23 19.80 -10.87 -58.48
N LEU A 24 20.66 -11.43 -59.33
CA LEU A 24 20.25 -12.21 -60.48
C LEU A 24 19.98 -13.64 -60.00
N LEU A 25 18.78 -14.16 -60.25
CA LEU A 25 18.45 -15.57 -60.04
C LEU A 25 18.65 -16.35 -61.35
N PRO A 26 18.97 -17.66 -61.29
CA PRO A 26 19.14 -18.47 -62.49
C PRO A 26 17.84 -18.54 -63.31
N ARG A 27 17.96 -18.51 -64.65
CA ARG A 27 16.85 -18.80 -65.55
C ARG A 27 16.53 -20.29 -65.54
N SER A 28 15.32 -20.65 -65.15
CA SER A 28 14.72 -21.92 -65.62
C SER A 28 14.21 -21.73 -67.05
N PRO A 29 14.46 -22.67 -67.97
CA PRO A 29 13.61 -22.83 -69.16
C PRO A 29 12.23 -23.37 -68.75
N TRP A 30 11.30 -23.37 -69.71
CA TRP A 30 9.89 -23.79 -69.59
C TRP A 30 8.98 -22.85 -68.75
N HIS A 31 7.83 -22.49 -69.33
CA HIS A 31 6.73 -21.72 -68.74
C HIS A 31 7.07 -20.34 -68.16
N GLY A 32 7.16 -19.35 -69.05
CA GLY A 32 7.44 -17.96 -68.70
C GLY A 32 6.29 -17.23 -67.96
N ARG A 33 6.36 -17.21 -66.62
CA ARG A 33 5.86 -16.07 -65.81
C ARG A 33 6.94 -15.64 -64.83
N ALA A 34 7.56 -14.49 -65.09
CA ALA A 34 8.49 -13.88 -64.15
C ALA A 34 7.73 -13.41 -62.91
N ILE A 35 7.90 -14.13 -61.78
CA ILE A 35 7.36 -13.69 -60.49
C ILE A 35 8.22 -12.51 -60.02
N PHE A 36 7.82 -11.30 -60.43
CA PHE A 36 8.31 -10.06 -59.87
C PHE A 36 7.85 -9.95 -58.42
N ALA A 37 8.64 -10.53 -57.50
CA ALA A 37 8.57 -10.20 -56.08
C ALA A 37 8.79 -8.69 -55.95
N ARG A 38 7.69 -7.92 -55.79
CA ARG A 38 7.74 -6.47 -55.60
C ARG A 38 8.72 -6.18 -54.48
N ARG A 39 9.81 -5.44 -54.78
CA ARG A 39 10.69 -4.89 -53.75
C ARG A 39 9.77 -4.18 -52.73
N PRO A 40 9.86 -4.47 -51.42
CA PRO A 40 9.09 -3.72 -50.44
C PRO A 40 9.44 -2.25 -50.61
N SER A 41 8.40 -1.43 -50.75
CA SER A 41 8.51 -0.03 -51.16
C SER A 41 9.42 0.74 -50.20
N THR A 42 10.07 1.79 -50.71
CA THR A 42 10.93 2.68 -49.91
C THR A 42 10.31 3.06 -48.56
N PRO A 43 9.05 3.53 -48.46
CA PRO A 43 8.42 3.81 -47.16
C PRO A 43 8.39 2.62 -46.19
N TYR A 44 8.15 1.38 -46.64
CA TYR A 44 8.17 0.21 -45.74
C TYR A 44 9.57 -0.02 -45.14
N ARG A 45 10.64 0.24 -45.90
CA ARG A 45 12.01 0.15 -45.39
C ARG A 45 12.32 1.25 -44.38
N TYR A 46 11.80 2.48 -44.58
CA TYR A 46 11.92 3.56 -43.62
C TYR A 46 11.11 3.28 -42.33
N ILE A 47 9.89 2.75 -42.45
CA ILE A 47 9.07 2.35 -41.29
C ILE A 47 9.78 1.27 -40.47
N LEU A 48 10.33 0.22 -41.11
CA LEU A 48 11.12 -0.79 -40.40
C LEU A 48 12.37 -0.19 -39.73
N LEU A 49 13.08 0.74 -40.39
CA LEU A 49 14.24 1.40 -39.81
C LEU A 49 13.86 2.25 -38.58
N LEU A 50 12.75 3.00 -38.65
CA LEU A 50 12.24 3.79 -37.53
C LEU A 50 11.79 2.90 -36.35
N LEU A 51 11.13 1.78 -36.62
CA LEU A 51 10.79 0.78 -35.59
C LEU A 51 12.05 0.19 -34.94
N TRP A 52 13.08 -0.14 -35.72
CA TRP A 52 14.37 -0.62 -35.20
C TRP A 52 15.09 0.43 -34.34
N ILE A 53 15.08 1.69 -34.75
CA ILE A 53 15.64 2.80 -33.97
C ILE A 53 14.84 2.97 -32.66
N ALA A 54 13.51 2.97 -32.71
CA ALA A 54 12.66 3.08 -31.52
C ALA A 54 12.88 1.93 -30.53
N VAL A 55 12.93 0.68 -30.99
CA VAL A 55 13.25 -0.49 -30.14
C VAL A 55 14.64 -0.38 -29.54
N THR A 56 15.64 0.09 -30.31
CA THR A 56 17.00 0.28 -29.80
C THR A 56 17.05 1.37 -28.72
N ILE A 57 16.36 2.50 -28.92
CA ILE A 57 16.24 3.58 -27.92
C ILE A 57 15.58 3.05 -26.64
N ILE A 58 14.47 2.30 -26.75
CA ILE A 58 13.76 1.71 -25.60
C ILE A 58 14.67 0.75 -24.83
N LEU A 59 15.40 -0.14 -25.53
CA LEU A 59 16.35 -1.07 -24.89
C LEU A 59 17.52 -0.32 -24.22
N CYS A 60 18.00 0.76 -24.81
CA CYS A 60 19.00 1.64 -24.19
C CYS A 60 18.45 2.34 -22.94
N ASP A 61 17.24 2.92 -22.98
CA ASP A 61 16.63 3.61 -21.82
C ASP A 61 16.38 2.65 -20.65
N ILE A 62 15.94 1.42 -20.94
CA ILE A 62 15.79 0.33 -19.96
C ILE A 62 17.14 -0.01 -19.29
N MET A 63 18.20 -0.22 -20.08
CA MET A 63 19.53 -0.57 -19.55
C MET A 63 20.18 0.59 -18.79
N LEU A 64 20.08 1.82 -19.30
CA LEU A 64 20.63 3.00 -18.65
C LEU A 64 19.91 3.30 -17.33
N THR A 65 18.57 3.20 -17.28
CA THR A 65 17.82 3.39 -16.03
C THR A 65 18.16 2.34 -14.99
N PHE A 66 18.26 1.06 -15.38
CA PHE A 66 18.62 -0.05 -14.48
C PHE A 66 20.00 0.13 -13.80
N ILE A 67 20.96 0.73 -14.52
CA ILE A 67 22.34 0.92 -14.07
C ILE A 67 22.52 2.25 -13.32
N PHE A 68 22.04 3.37 -13.89
CA PHE A 68 22.39 4.73 -13.45
C PHE A 68 21.28 5.45 -12.69
N TRP A 69 20.01 5.09 -12.88
CA TRP A 69 18.86 5.75 -12.22
C TRP A 69 17.85 4.79 -11.55
N PRO A 70 18.27 3.71 -10.85
CA PRO A 70 17.36 2.81 -10.15
C PRO A 70 16.70 3.51 -8.94
N SER A 71 15.37 3.46 -8.86
CA SER A 71 14.62 4.03 -7.73
C SER A 71 14.87 3.24 -6.44
N TYR A 72 14.97 3.93 -5.29
CA TYR A 72 14.93 3.32 -3.95
C TYR A 72 15.94 2.18 -3.69
N THR A 73 17.11 2.22 -4.34
CA THR A 73 18.24 1.28 -4.11
C THR A 73 19.45 1.93 -3.43
N HIS A 74 19.61 3.25 -3.52
CA HIS A 74 20.70 3.98 -2.86
C HIS A 74 20.31 4.36 -1.42
N LEU A 75 20.55 3.46 -0.47
CA LEU A 75 20.19 3.65 0.94
C LEU A 75 20.77 4.94 1.55
N PRO A 76 19.97 5.74 2.30
CA PRO A 76 20.44 6.91 3.04
C PRO A 76 21.45 6.57 4.16
N PRO A 77 22.12 7.57 4.78
CA PRO A 77 23.12 7.33 5.81
C PRO A 77 22.61 6.56 7.03
N CYS A 78 21.42 6.89 7.57
CA CYS A 78 20.81 6.16 8.69
C CYS A 78 20.63 4.66 8.38
N TYR A 79 20.10 4.36 7.19
CA TYR A 79 19.81 3.01 6.73
C TYR A 79 21.11 2.18 6.65
N LYS A 80 22.19 2.77 6.13
CA LYS A 80 23.53 2.15 6.09
C LYS A 80 24.13 1.93 7.48
N LYS A 81 24.00 2.90 8.40
CA LYS A 81 24.43 2.77 9.80
C LYS A 81 23.71 1.60 10.48
N LEU A 82 22.38 1.56 10.34
CA LEU A 82 21.48 0.56 10.94
C LEU A 82 21.72 -0.86 10.39
N THR A 83 21.74 -1.03 9.06
CA THR A 83 22.05 -2.33 8.44
C THR A 83 23.46 -2.81 8.81
N LYS A 84 24.45 -1.90 8.94
CA LYS A 84 25.78 -2.28 9.45
C LYS A 84 25.69 -2.80 10.88
N ALA A 85 25.06 -2.07 11.81
CA ALA A 85 24.92 -2.47 13.20
C ALA A 85 24.29 -3.87 13.35
N VAL A 86 23.19 -4.10 12.64
CA VAL A 86 22.50 -5.41 12.56
C VAL A 86 23.39 -6.52 12.02
N SER A 87 24.30 -6.23 11.08
CA SER A 87 25.24 -7.20 10.51
C SER A 87 26.51 -7.47 11.33
N THR A 88 26.75 -6.71 12.40
CA THR A 88 28.00 -6.76 13.19
C THR A 88 27.86 -7.46 14.55
N SER A 89 26.68 -7.98 14.88
CA SER A 89 26.40 -8.69 16.12
C SER A 89 25.22 -9.64 15.93
N ASP A 90 25.14 -10.70 16.72
CA ASP A 90 23.97 -11.58 16.82
C ASP A 90 23.17 -11.34 18.11
N ALA A 91 23.53 -10.33 18.91
CA ALA A 91 22.86 -10.02 20.16
C ALA A 91 21.44 -9.46 19.93
N PRO A 92 20.43 -9.82 20.75
CA PRO A 92 19.12 -9.18 20.74
C PRO A 92 19.24 -7.65 20.92
N GLY A 93 18.34 -6.89 20.30
CA GLY A 93 18.31 -5.42 20.41
C GLY A 93 19.32 -4.67 19.52
N ARG A 94 20.17 -5.38 18.75
CA ARG A 94 21.15 -4.78 17.81
C ARG A 94 20.55 -3.82 16.76
N GLY A 95 19.25 -3.91 16.48
CA GLY A 95 18.51 -3.00 15.61
C GLY A 95 17.90 -1.79 16.31
N ASN A 96 17.86 -1.77 17.64
CA ASN A 96 17.21 -0.76 18.49
C ASN A 96 18.25 -0.12 19.43
N THR A 97 19.19 0.64 18.84
CA THR A 97 20.36 1.20 19.55
C THR A 97 20.04 2.19 20.68
N HIS A 98 18.78 2.62 20.80
CA HIS A 98 18.30 3.55 21.83
C HIS A 98 17.36 2.87 22.85
N SER A 99 17.13 1.55 22.72
CA SER A 99 16.21 0.76 23.56
C SER A 99 14.78 1.32 23.65
N GLU A 100 14.28 1.94 22.57
CA GLU A 100 12.91 2.44 22.49
C GLU A 100 11.90 1.30 22.68
N LYS A 101 10.83 1.55 23.44
CA LYS A 101 9.78 0.58 23.70
C LYS A 101 8.79 0.54 22.53
N VAL A 102 8.62 -0.64 21.94
CA VAL A 102 7.79 -0.87 20.75
C VAL A 102 6.59 -1.76 21.11
N PHE A 103 5.39 -1.21 20.98
CA PHE A 103 4.17 -2.02 20.94
C PHE A 103 3.95 -2.48 19.49
N ILE A 104 3.80 -3.79 19.27
CA ILE A 104 3.45 -4.37 17.97
C ILE A 104 2.02 -4.88 18.05
N ALA A 105 1.13 -4.42 17.18
CA ALA A 105 -0.18 -5.03 16.97
C ALA A 105 -0.23 -5.79 15.64
N ALA A 106 -0.99 -6.87 15.61
CA ALA A 106 -1.43 -7.55 14.39
C ALA A 106 -2.89 -8.00 14.51
N ILE A 107 -3.62 -7.96 13.40
CA ILE A 107 -4.81 -8.79 13.19
C ILE A 107 -4.47 -9.84 12.15
N LEU A 108 -4.94 -11.07 12.36
CA LEU A 108 -4.64 -12.19 11.46
C LEU A 108 -5.88 -13.02 11.15
N TYR A 109 -6.00 -13.38 9.87
CA TYR A 109 -6.89 -14.42 9.38
C TYR A 109 -6.03 -15.36 8.52
N ASP A 110 -5.71 -16.53 9.07
CA ASP A 110 -4.73 -17.46 8.54
C ASP A 110 -5.29 -18.90 8.56
N PRO A 111 -6.37 -19.20 7.79
CA PRO A 111 -7.11 -20.47 7.86
C PRO A 111 -6.30 -21.72 7.48
N HIS A 112 -5.05 -21.56 7.05
CA HIS A 112 -4.13 -22.63 6.67
C HIS A 112 -2.82 -22.62 7.45
N GLY A 113 -2.60 -21.64 8.35
CA GLY A 113 -1.38 -21.50 9.13
C GLY A 113 -0.15 -21.04 8.33
N GLU A 114 -0.34 -20.50 7.12
CA GLU A 114 0.74 -20.10 6.20
C GLU A 114 1.50 -18.86 6.71
N TYR A 115 0.81 -17.94 7.38
CA TYR A 115 1.45 -16.75 7.96
C TYR A 115 2.11 -17.08 9.30
N ALA A 116 1.36 -17.59 10.27
CA ALA A 116 1.86 -17.83 11.63
C ALA A 116 2.85 -19.00 11.69
N GLY A 117 2.65 -20.03 10.87
CA GLY A 117 3.56 -21.17 10.75
C GLY A 117 4.78 -20.89 9.85
N GLY A 118 4.64 -20.02 8.85
CA GLY A 118 5.65 -19.76 7.83
C GLY A 118 6.40 -18.43 7.96
N GLN A 119 6.78 -17.88 6.80
CA GLN A 119 7.73 -16.76 6.67
C GLN A 119 7.29 -15.48 7.42
N TRP A 120 6.00 -15.22 7.59
CA TRP A 120 5.52 -14.06 8.35
C TRP A 120 5.82 -14.22 9.84
N GLY A 121 5.58 -15.40 10.41
CA GLY A 121 5.93 -15.74 11.80
C GLY A 121 7.44 -15.70 12.03
N GLU A 122 8.24 -16.24 11.09
CA GLU A 122 9.71 -16.15 11.13
C GLU A 122 10.22 -14.70 11.07
N ALA A 123 9.63 -13.86 10.21
CA ALA A 123 9.98 -12.45 10.11
C ALA A 123 9.58 -11.66 11.37
N LEU A 124 8.46 -11.99 12.00
CA LEU A 124 8.04 -11.41 13.28
C LEU A 124 8.99 -11.82 14.42
N GLU A 125 9.37 -13.10 14.49
CA GLU A 125 10.34 -13.64 15.46
C GLU A 125 11.70 -12.92 15.33
N GLN A 126 12.21 -12.77 14.10
CA GLN A 126 13.44 -12.01 13.80
C GLN A 126 13.31 -10.52 14.11
N LEU A 127 12.17 -9.89 13.86
CA LEU A 127 11.94 -8.48 14.18
C LEU A 127 11.97 -8.24 15.70
N ILE A 128 11.35 -9.13 16.47
CA ILE A 128 11.34 -9.06 17.94
C ILE A 128 12.75 -9.23 18.50
N ASP A 129 13.54 -10.15 17.92
CA ASP A 129 14.95 -10.31 18.26
C ASP A 129 15.78 -9.05 17.96
N LEU A 130 15.64 -8.49 16.76
CA LEU A 130 16.33 -7.27 16.33
C LEU A 130 15.98 -6.05 17.21
N LEU A 131 14.74 -5.94 17.69
CA LEU A 131 14.28 -4.87 18.58
C LEU A 131 14.70 -5.07 20.06
N GLY A 132 15.01 -6.31 20.45
CA GLY A 132 15.35 -6.71 21.80
C GLY A 132 14.11 -7.13 22.60
N HIS A 133 14.14 -8.31 23.20
CA HIS A 133 12.93 -8.98 23.70
C HIS A 133 12.25 -8.18 24.83
N ASP A 134 13.03 -7.53 25.70
CA ASP A 134 12.55 -6.65 26.78
C ASP A 134 12.00 -5.30 26.29
N ASN A 135 12.25 -4.94 25.03
CA ASN A 135 11.79 -3.69 24.43
C ASN A 135 10.49 -3.83 23.64
N VAL A 136 9.99 -5.06 23.46
CA VAL A 136 8.79 -5.33 22.66
C VAL A 136 7.65 -5.86 23.50
N PHE A 137 6.44 -5.37 23.22
CA PHE A 137 5.21 -6.09 23.54
C PHE A 137 4.46 -6.44 22.26
N LEU A 138 4.05 -7.70 22.11
CA LEU A 138 3.25 -8.17 20.99
C LEU A 138 1.78 -8.35 21.38
N SER A 139 0.88 -7.67 20.66
CA SER A 139 -0.56 -7.91 20.68
C SER A 139 -0.98 -8.55 19.36
N LEU A 140 -1.54 -9.75 19.38
CA LEU A 140 -2.05 -10.42 18.18
C LEU A 140 -3.50 -10.85 18.43
N TYR A 141 -4.41 -10.35 17.59
CA TYR A 141 -5.81 -10.74 17.59
C TYR A 141 -6.11 -11.58 16.34
N GLU A 142 -6.38 -12.86 16.56
CA GLU A 142 -6.76 -13.83 15.53
C GLU A 142 -8.28 -14.00 15.54
N ASN A 143 -8.88 -14.00 14.34
CA ASN A 143 -10.31 -13.98 14.11
C ASN A 143 -10.75 -15.07 13.12
N ASN A 144 -11.22 -16.22 13.64
CA ASN A 144 -11.80 -17.34 12.88
C ASN A 144 -10.87 -18.04 11.85
N SER A 145 -9.62 -18.32 12.21
CA SER A 145 -8.64 -19.03 11.37
C SER A 145 -8.69 -20.57 11.49
N GLY A 146 -9.83 -21.13 11.91
CA GLY A 146 -10.01 -22.57 12.01
C GLY A 146 -9.06 -23.27 12.99
N LYS A 147 -8.81 -24.58 12.77
CA LYS A 147 -7.97 -25.40 13.67
C LYS A 147 -6.49 -25.29 13.31
N GLU A 148 -6.21 -25.24 12.02
CA GLU A 148 -4.90 -25.20 11.40
C GLU A 148 -4.20 -23.86 11.71
N GLY A 149 -4.90 -22.74 11.50
CA GLY A 149 -4.42 -21.40 11.85
C GLY A 149 -4.19 -21.24 13.35
N LYS A 150 -5.14 -21.72 14.18
CA LYS A 150 -4.98 -21.76 15.63
C LYS A 150 -3.74 -22.55 16.06
N GLN A 151 -3.53 -23.75 15.54
CA GLN A 151 -2.36 -24.59 15.87
C GLN A 151 -1.04 -23.94 15.42
N ALA A 152 -1.03 -23.27 14.26
CA ALA A 152 0.12 -22.52 13.79
C ALA A 152 0.43 -21.33 14.72
N LEU A 153 -0.59 -20.58 15.14
CA LEU A 153 -0.47 -19.46 16.07
C LEU A 153 -0.06 -19.90 17.49
N GLU A 154 -0.59 -20.98 18.03
CA GLU A 154 -0.13 -21.60 19.29
C GLU A 154 1.33 -22.08 19.20
N THR A 155 1.82 -22.38 18.00
CA THR A 155 3.22 -22.77 17.74
C THR A 155 4.13 -21.55 17.63
N LEU A 156 3.71 -20.48 16.95
CA LEU A 156 4.39 -19.19 16.95
C LEU A 156 4.46 -18.58 18.36
N THR A 157 3.36 -18.65 19.12
CA THR A 157 3.25 -18.17 20.51
C THR A 157 4.35 -18.75 21.41
N ARG A 158 4.71 -20.03 21.21
CA ARG A 158 5.75 -20.73 21.98
C ARG A 158 7.17 -20.36 21.57
N ARG A 159 7.39 -19.84 20.35
CA ARG A 159 8.70 -19.38 19.87
C ARG A 159 9.02 -17.95 20.31
N ILE A 160 8.03 -17.06 20.27
CA ILE A 160 8.24 -15.62 20.50
C ILE A 160 8.74 -15.34 21.94
N PRO A 161 9.91 -14.70 22.11
CA PRO A 161 10.54 -14.54 23.44
C PRO A 161 10.03 -13.34 24.25
N CYS A 162 9.40 -12.34 23.61
CA CYS A 162 8.95 -11.13 24.31
C CYS A 162 7.63 -11.32 25.09
N ASN A 163 7.30 -10.30 25.90
CA ASN A 163 5.99 -10.20 26.53
C ASN A 163 4.89 -10.01 25.45
N LYS A 164 3.72 -10.61 25.66
CA LYS A 164 2.68 -10.73 24.62
C LYS A 164 1.28 -10.96 25.17
N SER A 165 0.28 -10.55 24.40
CA SER A 165 -1.12 -10.95 24.52
C SER A 165 -1.56 -11.48 23.15
N ILE A 166 -2.05 -12.71 23.14
CA ILE A 166 -2.52 -13.37 21.91
C ILE A 166 -3.94 -13.86 22.19
N VAL A 167 -4.88 -13.37 21.40
CA VAL A 167 -6.31 -13.67 21.49
C VAL A 167 -6.69 -14.44 20.24
N ILE A 168 -7.42 -15.54 20.42
CA ILE A 168 -7.83 -16.47 19.37
C ILE A 168 -9.34 -16.57 19.47
N ASP A 169 -10.07 -15.92 18.56
CA ASP A 169 -11.54 -15.96 18.52
C ASP A 169 -11.98 -17.19 17.72
N VAL A 170 -12.34 -18.26 18.45
CA VAL A 170 -12.58 -19.61 17.92
C VAL A 170 -14.06 -19.86 17.58
N ASP A 171 -14.97 -19.12 18.20
CA ASP A 171 -16.41 -19.32 18.04
C ASP A 171 -16.91 -18.67 16.74
N GLU A 172 -17.21 -19.50 15.73
CA GLU A 172 -17.66 -19.10 14.39
C GLU A 172 -18.84 -18.10 14.37
N HIS A 173 -19.59 -18.00 15.47
CA HIS A 173 -20.76 -17.14 15.62
C HIS A 173 -20.58 -16.00 16.66
N ILE A 174 -19.50 -16.01 17.46
CA ILE A 174 -19.22 -14.93 18.42
C ILE A 174 -18.51 -13.78 17.72
N THR A 175 -19.31 -12.86 17.17
CA THR A 175 -19.31 -11.44 17.55
C THR A 175 -20.15 -10.57 16.63
N PHE A 176 -20.73 -11.07 15.54
CA PHE A 176 -21.52 -10.24 14.61
C PHE A 176 -22.63 -9.41 15.30
N ASP A 177 -23.29 -9.96 16.32
CA ASP A 177 -24.27 -9.23 17.14
C ASP A 177 -23.70 -8.11 18.03
N THR A 178 -22.38 -8.04 18.21
CA THR A 178 -21.68 -6.99 18.97
C THR A 178 -21.26 -5.78 18.12
N PHE A 179 -21.30 -5.88 16.79
CA PHE A 179 -20.98 -4.75 15.91
C PHE A 179 -22.26 -3.93 15.60
N PRO A 180 -22.13 -2.62 15.36
CA PRO A 180 -23.27 -1.80 14.95
C PRO A 180 -23.83 -2.29 13.60
N ARG A 181 -25.12 -2.66 13.59
CA ARG A 181 -25.87 -2.96 12.35
C ARG A 181 -26.75 -1.80 11.94
N VAL A 182 -26.44 -1.21 10.79
CA VAL A 182 -27.25 -0.15 10.16
C VAL A 182 -28.39 -0.76 9.35
N THR A 183 -29.52 -0.06 9.29
CA THR A 183 -30.71 -0.50 8.52
C THR A 183 -30.66 0.13 7.13
N PHE A 184 -30.83 -0.70 6.10
CA PHE A 184 -30.78 -0.31 4.70
C PHE A 184 -32.19 0.00 4.13
N PRO A 185 -32.31 0.64 2.96
CA PRO A 185 -33.61 1.04 2.39
C PRO A 185 -34.57 -0.13 2.12
N ASN A 186 -34.06 -1.34 1.96
CA ASN A 186 -34.83 -2.58 1.84
C ASN A 186 -35.28 -3.18 3.20
N GLY A 187 -35.01 -2.50 4.33
CA GLY A 187 -35.31 -2.98 5.69
C GLY A 187 -34.28 -3.95 6.26
N GLU A 188 -33.28 -4.37 5.48
CA GLU A 188 -32.23 -5.29 5.89
C GLU A 188 -31.28 -4.62 6.91
N ARG A 189 -30.73 -5.40 7.85
CA ARG A 189 -29.77 -4.90 8.84
C ARG A 189 -28.44 -5.61 8.68
N ARG A 190 -27.38 -4.87 8.30
CA ARG A 190 -26.05 -5.44 8.03
C ARG A 190 -24.94 -4.66 8.72
N ILE A 191 -23.82 -5.33 8.93
CA ILE A 191 -22.59 -4.75 9.50
C ILE A 191 -21.78 -4.10 8.38
N LYS A 192 -21.38 -2.84 8.54
CA LYS A 192 -20.51 -2.16 7.57
C LYS A 192 -19.08 -2.71 7.65
N ARG A 193 -18.40 -2.83 6.51
CA ARG A 193 -17.04 -3.36 6.42
C ARG A 193 -16.05 -2.61 7.32
N ILE A 194 -16.14 -1.28 7.34
CA ILE A 194 -15.19 -0.46 8.10
C ILE A 194 -15.47 -0.49 9.61
N ASP A 195 -16.73 -0.52 10.04
CA ASP A 195 -17.07 -0.73 11.47
C ASP A 195 -16.50 -2.05 12.00
N TYR A 196 -16.62 -3.12 11.21
CA TYR A 196 -16.01 -4.41 11.50
C TYR A 196 -14.48 -4.30 11.63
N LEU A 197 -13.79 -3.80 10.59
CA LEU A 197 -12.33 -3.69 10.58
C LEU A 197 -11.78 -2.76 11.68
N ALA A 198 -12.42 -1.62 11.91
CA ALA A 198 -12.04 -0.68 12.96
C ALA A 198 -12.15 -1.31 14.36
N ALA A 199 -13.25 -2.03 14.63
CA ALA A 199 -13.42 -2.73 15.89
C ALA A 199 -12.40 -3.88 16.06
N LEU A 200 -12.07 -4.65 14.99
CA LEU A 200 -11.00 -5.65 15.06
C LEU A 200 -9.63 -5.02 15.40
N ARG A 201 -9.28 -3.89 14.79
CA ARG A 201 -8.03 -3.17 15.12
C ARG A 201 -8.03 -2.61 16.54
N ASN A 202 -9.18 -2.18 17.05
CA ASN A 202 -9.31 -1.76 18.44
C ASN A 202 -9.23 -2.95 19.42
N ARG A 203 -9.72 -4.15 19.07
CA ARG A 203 -9.51 -5.38 19.86
C ARG A 203 -8.01 -5.69 20.02
N ALA A 204 -7.23 -5.59 18.93
CA ALA A 204 -5.78 -5.73 18.96
C ALA A 204 -5.05 -4.59 19.73
N LEU A 205 -5.68 -3.44 19.95
CA LEU A 205 -5.13 -2.35 20.78
C LEU A 205 -5.39 -2.50 22.29
N GLN A 206 -6.37 -3.29 22.72
CA GLN A 206 -6.76 -3.37 24.14
C GLN A 206 -5.61 -3.63 25.14
N PRO A 207 -4.56 -4.43 24.83
CA PRO A 207 -3.45 -4.60 25.77
C PRO A 207 -2.66 -3.31 26.05
N LEU A 208 -2.59 -2.37 25.10
CA LEU A 208 -1.96 -1.06 25.29
C LEU A 208 -2.70 -0.23 26.36
N GLU A 209 -4.03 -0.34 26.40
CA GLU A 209 -4.90 0.35 27.37
C GLU A 209 -4.75 -0.25 28.77
N LYS A 210 -4.77 -1.59 28.84
CA LYS A 210 -4.62 -2.36 30.07
C LYS A 210 -3.22 -2.22 30.69
N GLN A 211 -2.22 -1.82 29.89
CA GLN A 211 -0.84 -1.57 30.31
C GLN A 211 -0.50 -0.08 30.45
N ASN A 212 -1.47 0.75 30.88
CA ASN A 212 -1.32 2.20 31.06
C ASN A 212 -0.07 2.68 31.85
N HIS A 213 0.52 1.81 32.67
CA HIS A 213 1.74 2.02 33.45
C HIS A 213 3.04 1.88 32.64
N VAL A 214 3.04 1.14 31.53
CA VAL A 214 4.12 1.13 30.55
C VAL A 214 3.91 2.30 29.59
N LYS A 215 4.98 3.00 29.23
CA LYS A 215 4.97 3.96 28.11
C LYS A 215 5.77 3.39 26.95
N TYR A 216 5.12 3.31 25.81
CA TYR A 216 5.72 2.91 24.54
C TYR A 216 6.07 4.15 23.72
N ASP A 217 7.21 4.12 23.02
CA ASP A 217 7.68 5.20 22.15
C ASP A 217 7.16 5.02 20.72
N LYS A 218 7.13 3.76 20.25
CA LYS A 218 6.71 3.36 18.90
C LYS A 218 5.55 2.38 18.97
N PHE A 219 4.60 2.53 18.04
CA PHE A 219 3.50 1.61 17.85
C PHE A 219 3.51 1.11 16.40
N LEU A 220 3.87 -0.15 16.20
CA LEU A 220 3.88 -0.81 14.90
C LEU A 220 2.56 -1.57 14.71
N TYR A 221 1.92 -1.46 13.54
CA TYR A 221 0.85 -2.39 13.16
C TYR A 221 1.29 -3.17 11.92
N VAL A 222 1.23 -4.50 12.02
CA VAL A 222 1.59 -5.44 10.96
C VAL A 222 0.34 -6.21 10.54
N ASN A 223 -0.07 -6.06 9.27
CA ASN A 223 -1.12 -6.87 8.67
C ASN A 223 -0.53 -8.17 8.06
N ASP A 224 -1.36 -8.92 7.33
CA ASP A 224 -1.09 -10.16 6.59
C ASP A 224 -0.20 -9.97 5.35
N VAL A 225 0.96 -9.33 5.53
CA VAL A 225 1.93 -9.04 4.45
C VAL A 225 3.32 -9.57 4.78
N TYR A 226 3.98 -10.18 3.80
CA TYR A 226 5.38 -10.61 3.91
C TYR A 226 6.31 -9.38 3.85
N PHE A 227 7.29 -9.33 4.76
CA PHE A 227 8.19 -8.18 4.95
C PHE A 227 9.64 -8.61 5.22
N ASN A 228 10.57 -7.64 5.15
CA ASN A 228 11.94 -7.81 5.62
C ASN A 228 12.08 -7.12 7.00
N PRO A 229 12.46 -7.83 8.08
CA PRO A 229 12.60 -7.26 9.42
C PRO A 229 13.53 -6.03 9.48
N VAL A 230 14.60 -6.01 8.68
CA VAL A 230 15.56 -4.89 8.63
C VAL A 230 14.97 -3.66 7.93
N GLU A 231 14.08 -3.84 6.96
CA GLU A 231 13.32 -2.71 6.39
C GLU A 231 12.28 -2.17 7.40
N VAL A 232 11.73 -3.00 8.29
CA VAL A 232 10.83 -2.53 9.37
C VAL A 232 11.58 -1.72 10.44
N LEU A 233 12.81 -2.10 10.80
CA LEU A 233 13.68 -1.25 11.64
C LEU A 233 13.94 0.12 10.98
N GLN A 234 14.15 0.14 9.66
CA GLN A 234 14.35 1.38 8.91
C GLN A 234 13.08 2.25 8.91
N LEU A 235 11.89 1.64 8.84
CA LEU A 235 10.61 2.33 9.01
C LEU A 235 10.52 3.02 10.38
N LEU A 236 10.84 2.28 11.46
CA LEU A 236 10.76 2.71 12.86
C LEU A 236 11.78 3.80 13.23
N PHE A 237 13.02 3.68 12.77
CA PHE A 237 14.15 4.47 13.30
C PHE A 237 14.84 5.39 12.29
N CYS A 238 14.59 5.22 10.98
CA CYS A 238 15.24 6.03 9.95
C CYS A 238 14.29 6.88 9.08
N THR A 239 12.97 6.64 9.04
CA THR A 239 12.04 7.48 8.27
C THR A 239 12.08 8.93 8.75
N ASN A 240 12.43 9.87 7.86
CA ASN A 240 12.56 11.31 8.16
C ASN A 240 13.59 11.63 9.28
N ALA A 241 14.49 10.70 9.60
CA ALA A 241 15.44 10.88 10.70
C ALA A 241 16.46 11.97 10.36
N ARG A 242 16.54 12.99 11.22
CA ARG A 242 17.60 14.01 11.21
C ARG A 242 18.81 13.45 11.98
N ASP A 243 20.03 13.68 11.48
CA ASP A 243 21.24 13.36 12.27
C ASP A 243 21.24 14.21 13.56
N ALA A 244 21.58 13.55 14.69
CA ALA A 244 21.28 13.92 16.08
C ALA A 244 19.83 13.61 16.53
N GLN A 245 19.64 12.44 17.16
CA GLN A 245 18.39 12.05 17.82
C GLN A 245 18.01 12.96 19.01
N THR A 246 16.70 13.17 19.18
CA THR A 246 15.99 13.27 20.48
C THR A 246 14.47 13.25 20.28
N THR A 247 13.96 13.69 19.13
CA THR A 247 12.52 13.82 18.86
C THR A 247 11.98 12.79 17.86
N LEU A 248 10.72 12.40 18.05
CA LEU A 248 9.97 11.52 17.16
C LEU A 248 9.81 12.18 15.78
N ALA A 249 10.45 11.62 14.75
CA ALA A 249 10.56 12.21 13.42
C ALA A 249 9.25 12.25 12.61
N TYR A 250 8.21 11.56 13.07
CA TYR A 250 6.93 11.40 12.39
C TYR A 250 5.77 11.18 13.37
N ARG A 251 4.54 11.45 12.91
CA ARG A 251 3.28 10.98 13.50
C ARG A 251 2.98 9.55 13.06
N ALA A 252 3.12 9.29 11.75
CA ALA A 252 3.04 7.96 11.15
C ALA A 252 4.02 7.80 9.97
N ALA A 253 4.51 6.59 9.76
CA ALA A 253 5.42 6.16 8.70
C ALA A 253 4.92 4.85 8.07
N CYS A 254 4.57 4.88 6.79
CA CYS A 254 3.94 3.77 6.05
C CYS A 254 4.95 3.01 5.16
N ALA A 255 4.97 1.68 5.26
CA ALA A 255 5.58 0.85 4.22
C ALA A 255 4.72 0.89 2.93
N VAL A 256 5.32 0.59 1.78
CA VAL A 256 4.60 0.49 0.49
C VAL A 256 4.27 -0.97 0.20
N ASP A 257 2.99 -1.29 0.07
CA ASP A 257 2.47 -2.65 -0.10
C ASP A 257 2.23 -3.05 -1.57
N PHE A 258 2.53 -4.30 -1.92
CA PHE A 258 2.47 -4.78 -3.30
C PHE A 258 1.60 -6.04 -3.46
N SER A 259 0.65 -5.95 -4.39
CA SER A 259 -0.20 -7.09 -4.78
C SER A 259 0.42 -7.91 -5.92
N ASN A 260 1.28 -7.28 -6.71
CA ASN A 260 2.22 -7.94 -7.63
C ASN A 260 3.48 -7.06 -7.76
N PRO A 261 4.56 -7.51 -8.44
CA PRO A 261 5.85 -6.83 -8.42
C PRO A 261 5.89 -5.37 -8.91
N PHE A 262 4.85 -4.87 -9.58
CA PHE A 262 4.74 -3.47 -10.04
C PHE A 262 3.48 -2.74 -9.55
N LYS A 263 2.52 -3.46 -8.95
CA LYS A 263 1.22 -2.92 -8.54
C LYS A 263 1.16 -2.69 -7.02
N PHE A 264 1.22 -1.42 -6.63
CA PHE A 264 0.90 -0.93 -5.30
C PHE A 264 -0.54 -1.33 -4.94
N TYR A 265 -0.79 -1.76 -3.70
CA TYR A 265 -2.09 -2.32 -3.32
C TYR A 265 -3.03 -1.26 -2.74
N ASP A 266 -2.59 -0.52 -1.71
CA ASP A 266 -3.44 0.42 -0.98
C ASP A 266 -3.79 1.69 -1.78
N ASN A 267 -4.84 1.60 -2.59
CA ASN A 267 -5.49 2.77 -3.18
C ASN A 267 -6.58 3.37 -2.26
N TYR A 268 -7.01 2.65 -1.21
CA TYR A 268 -8.20 3.04 -0.46
C TYR A 268 -7.88 3.95 0.72
N ALA A 269 -6.85 3.63 1.51
CA ALA A 269 -6.41 4.48 2.62
C ALA A 269 -5.39 5.55 2.19
N THR A 270 -4.54 5.28 1.19
CA THR A 270 -3.51 6.23 0.74
C THR A 270 -4.06 7.48 0.04
N ARG A 271 -3.65 8.65 0.53
CA ARG A 271 -3.98 9.97 -0.03
C ARG A 271 -2.73 10.84 -0.10
N ASP A 272 -2.56 11.60 -1.18
CA ASP A 272 -1.46 12.56 -1.32
C ASP A 272 -1.54 13.68 -0.27
N LEU A 273 -0.52 14.54 -0.20
CA LEU A 273 -0.44 15.60 0.82
C LEU A 273 -1.66 16.56 0.80
N ALA A 274 -2.25 16.80 -0.37
CA ALA A 274 -3.44 17.62 -0.55
C ALA A 274 -4.75 16.80 -0.42
N GLY A 275 -4.66 15.53 -0.01
CA GLY A 275 -5.81 14.64 0.20
C GLY A 275 -6.39 14.00 -1.06
N TYR A 276 -5.74 14.09 -2.23
CA TYR A 276 -6.22 13.37 -3.42
C TYR A 276 -5.95 11.88 -3.33
N GLY A 277 -6.79 11.07 -3.97
CA GLY A 277 -6.48 9.65 -4.24
C GLY A 277 -5.24 9.50 -5.13
N ILE A 278 -4.67 8.29 -5.14
CA ILE A 278 -3.60 7.95 -6.08
C ILE A 278 -4.10 7.96 -7.55
N GLY A 279 -3.17 7.99 -8.50
CA GLY A 279 -3.44 7.70 -9.90
C GLY A 279 -3.46 6.20 -10.16
N PHE A 280 -3.01 5.78 -11.34
CA PHE A 280 -2.78 4.35 -11.59
C PHE A 280 -1.81 3.74 -10.56
N PRO A 281 -2.04 2.49 -10.09
CA PRO A 281 -1.32 1.88 -8.97
C PRO A 281 0.09 1.36 -9.33
N PHE A 282 0.81 2.04 -10.22
CA PHE A 282 2.22 1.79 -10.51
C PHE A 282 3.03 3.08 -10.36
N PHE A 283 4.35 2.97 -10.25
CA PHE A 283 5.24 4.12 -9.96
C PHE A 283 5.03 5.30 -10.92
N PRO A 284 4.97 6.56 -10.44
CA PRO A 284 5.19 7.04 -9.07
C PRO A 284 3.93 7.10 -8.17
N TRP A 285 2.85 6.37 -8.53
CA TRP A 285 1.58 6.23 -7.79
C TRP A 285 0.74 7.51 -7.70
N PHE A 286 1.28 8.60 -7.17
CA PHE A 286 0.60 9.90 -7.04
C PHE A 286 0.52 10.66 -8.36
N THR A 287 -0.49 11.52 -8.50
CA THR A 287 -0.73 12.32 -9.72
C THR A 287 -0.06 13.70 -9.64
N THR A 288 -0.29 14.56 -10.64
CA THR A 288 0.14 15.96 -10.63
C THR A 288 -0.91 16.92 -10.02
N ALA A 289 -2.00 16.42 -9.43
CA ALA A 289 -2.96 17.23 -8.68
C ALA A 289 -2.32 17.79 -7.39
N GLY A 290 -2.93 18.80 -6.75
CA GLY A 290 -2.47 19.32 -5.45
C GLY A 290 -1.00 19.76 -5.42
N HIS A 291 -0.57 20.49 -6.46
CA HIS A 291 0.85 20.83 -6.72
C HIS A 291 1.81 19.62 -6.89
N GLY A 292 1.31 18.38 -6.84
CA GLY A 292 2.04 17.14 -7.05
C GLY A 292 3.13 16.87 -6.00
N ILE A 293 2.96 17.33 -4.75
CA ILE A 293 4.04 17.32 -3.74
C ILE A 293 4.51 15.89 -3.43
N SER A 294 3.60 14.97 -3.09
CA SER A 294 3.92 13.55 -2.85
C SER A 294 4.57 12.91 -4.09
N ARG A 295 4.07 13.23 -5.30
CA ARG A 295 4.65 12.74 -6.56
C ARG A 295 6.08 13.25 -6.81
N LYS A 296 6.37 14.50 -6.42
CA LYS A 296 7.73 15.08 -6.48
C LYS A 296 8.67 14.39 -5.49
N ASP A 297 8.21 14.17 -4.26
CA ASP A 297 8.98 13.48 -3.22
C ASP A 297 9.31 12.03 -3.63
N VAL A 298 8.38 11.30 -4.29
CA VAL A 298 8.64 9.98 -4.89
C VAL A 298 9.69 10.04 -6.01
N LEU A 299 9.60 10.99 -6.95
CA LEU A 299 10.60 11.11 -8.04
C LEU A 299 12.00 11.51 -7.54
N ALA A 300 12.05 12.28 -6.44
CA ALA A 300 13.27 12.68 -5.76
C ALA A 300 13.92 11.54 -4.94
N GLY A 301 13.24 10.40 -4.77
CA GLY A 301 13.77 9.25 -4.04
C GLY A 301 13.80 9.43 -2.52
N ARG A 302 12.92 10.28 -1.98
CA ARG A 302 12.85 10.56 -0.53
C ARG A 302 12.26 9.37 0.21
N ASP A 303 12.79 9.08 1.39
CA ASP A 303 12.23 8.15 2.37
C ASP A 303 11.01 8.76 3.09
N ALA A 304 11.02 10.07 3.28
CA ALA A 304 9.92 10.85 3.82
C ALA A 304 9.04 11.41 2.67
N VAL A 305 8.22 10.55 2.02
CA VAL A 305 7.22 11.02 1.05
C VAL A 305 6.01 11.54 1.81
N ARG A 306 5.86 12.87 1.89
CA ARG A 306 4.74 13.51 2.61
C ARG A 306 3.40 13.15 1.98
N VAL A 307 2.45 12.75 2.81
CA VAL A 307 1.10 12.29 2.43
C VAL A 307 0.09 12.70 3.50
N ARG A 308 -1.21 12.63 3.22
CA ARG A 308 -2.26 12.91 4.23
C ARG A 308 -2.76 11.64 4.92
N SER A 309 -2.52 10.45 4.33
CA SER A 309 -2.79 9.13 4.91
C SER A 309 -2.17 8.00 4.05
N CYS A 310 -2.03 6.79 4.60
CA CYS A 310 -1.61 5.56 3.88
C CYS A 310 -1.88 4.25 4.66
N TRP A 311 -1.47 3.10 4.07
CA TRP A 311 -1.17 1.77 4.68
C TRP A 311 -2.27 0.69 4.63
N GLY A 312 -2.08 -0.28 3.73
CA GLY A 312 -2.69 -1.62 3.80
C GLY A 312 -1.78 -2.69 4.40
N GLY A 313 -0.46 -2.46 4.45
CA GLY A 313 0.56 -3.43 4.91
C GLY A 313 1.11 -3.20 6.32
N ILE A 314 2.22 -2.44 6.45
CA ILE A 314 2.91 -2.15 7.73
C ILE A 314 3.00 -0.64 7.96
N VAL A 315 2.68 -0.23 9.20
CA VAL A 315 2.46 1.20 9.69
C VAL A 315 3.51 1.11 10.89
N ALA A 316 4.37 2.13 11.03
CA ALA A 316 4.86 2.58 12.34
C ALA A 316 4.26 3.95 12.73
N PHE A 317 3.76 4.07 13.96
CA PHE A 317 3.28 5.31 14.59
C PHE A 317 4.22 5.81 15.69
N ASN A 318 4.12 7.10 16.00
CA ASN A 318 4.43 7.63 17.33
C ASN A 318 3.34 7.15 18.32
N ALA A 319 3.73 6.37 19.33
CA ALA A 319 2.77 5.73 20.23
C ALA A 319 2.09 6.68 21.23
N TRP A 320 2.61 7.92 21.42
CA TRP A 320 2.01 8.90 22.34
C TRP A 320 0.53 9.17 22.01
N PHE A 321 0.19 9.27 20.73
CA PHE A 321 -1.19 9.53 20.28
C PHE A 321 -2.20 8.47 20.72
N PHE A 322 -1.76 7.24 20.96
CA PHE A 322 -2.59 6.10 21.36
C PHE A 322 -2.62 5.89 22.89
N GLN A 323 -1.84 6.67 23.64
CA GLN A 323 -1.62 6.61 25.10
C GLN A 323 -1.91 7.93 25.84
N LYS A 324 -2.27 9.02 25.12
CA LYS A 324 -2.70 10.30 25.70
C LYS A 324 -4.11 10.19 26.32
N GLU A 325 -4.52 11.20 27.09
CA GLU A 325 -5.80 11.25 27.83
C GLU A 325 -7.04 10.94 26.97
N TYR A 326 -7.07 11.48 25.75
CA TYR A 326 -8.07 11.15 24.72
C TYR A 326 -7.37 10.40 23.57
N PRO A 327 -7.13 9.08 23.70
CA PRO A 327 -6.25 8.36 22.81
C PRO A 327 -6.91 8.08 21.45
N VAL A 328 -6.12 8.18 20.37
CA VAL A 328 -6.59 7.87 19.01
C VAL A 328 -6.95 6.39 18.89
N ARG A 329 -8.09 6.10 18.26
CA ARG A 329 -8.60 4.74 18.00
C ARG A 329 -9.07 4.64 16.56
N PHE A 330 -9.17 3.42 16.05
CA PHE A 330 -9.76 3.19 14.73
C PHE A 330 -11.27 3.40 14.80
N ARG A 331 -11.86 3.98 13.76
CA ARG A 331 -13.30 4.25 13.64
C ARG A 331 -13.77 4.06 12.20
N ALA A 332 -15.09 4.09 12.01
CA ALA A 332 -15.73 4.25 10.71
C ALA A 332 -16.26 5.69 10.53
N VAL A 333 -16.99 5.90 9.44
CA VAL A 333 -17.94 7.02 9.26
C VAL A 333 -19.34 6.43 9.33
N ASP A 334 -20.25 7.00 10.12
CA ASP A 334 -21.58 6.42 10.34
C ASP A 334 -22.50 6.46 9.10
N GLU A 335 -22.26 7.42 8.20
CA GLU A 335 -23.14 7.77 7.07
C GLU A 335 -23.45 6.58 6.13
N LEU A 336 -24.68 6.56 5.58
CA LEU A 336 -25.07 5.59 4.57
C LEU A 336 -24.58 6.01 3.18
N PHE A 337 -24.05 5.04 2.42
CA PHE A 337 -23.48 5.18 1.08
C PHE A 337 -22.29 6.13 0.95
N TRP A 338 -21.67 6.54 2.06
CA TRP A 338 -20.36 7.18 2.11
C TRP A 338 -19.44 6.37 3.04
N ASP A 339 -18.28 5.97 2.53
CA ASP A 339 -17.40 5.02 3.23
C ASP A 339 -15.91 5.40 3.09
N ALA A 340 -15.13 5.17 4.14
CA ALA A 340 -13.76 5.63 4.30
C ALA A 340 -12.96 4.62 5.12
N SER A 341 -11.81 4.13 4.63
CA SER A 341 -11.01 3.15 5.38
C SER A 341 -10.55 3.69 6.73
N GLU A 342 -10.65 2.84 7.75
CA GLU A 342 -10.13 3.01 9.11
C GLU A 342 -8.65 3.38 9.12
N CYS A 343 -7.85 2.85 8.19
CA CYS A 343 -6.44 3.21 8.00
C CYS A 343 -6.25 4.64 7.50
N CYS A 344 -7.24 5.27 6.86
CA CYS A 344 -7.22 6.70 6.55
C CYS A 344 -7.77 7.53 7.70
N LEU A 345 -8.88 7.11 8.31
CA LEU A 345 -9.53 7.86 9.40
C LEU A 345 -8.60 8.03 10.60
N VAL A 346 -7.83 7.00 10.97
CA VAL A 346 -6.81 7.09 12.02
C VAL A 346 -5.76 8.16 11.73
N HIS A 347 -5.42 8.42 10.45
CA HIS A 347 -4.51 9.51 10.10
C HIS A 347 -5.16 10.88 10.25
N ALA A 348 -6.43 11.04 9.90
CA ALA A 348 -7.17 12.29 10.11
C ALA A 348 -7.22 12.67 11.59
N ASP A 349 -7.30 11.68 12.49
CA ASP A 349 -7.37 11.89 13.95
C ASP A 349 -5.98 12.09 14.63
N LEU A 350 -4.89 11.90 13.88
CA LEU A 350 -3.52 12.18 14.30
C LEU A 350 -3.03 13.58 13.90
N GLN A 351 -3.70 14.20 12.93
CA GLN A 351 -3.34 15.49 12.37
C GLN A 351 -4.15 16.62 13.00
N ASP A 352 -3.55 17.80 13.07
CA ASP A 352 -4.30 19.03 13.38
C ASP A 352 -5.20 19.38 12.17
N ALA A 353 -6.33 20.03 12.41
CA ALA A 353 -7.20 20.51 11.35
C ALA A 353 -6.49 21.60 10.53
N PRO A 354 -6.34 21.48 9.20
CA PRO A 354 -5.76 22.52 8.37
C PRO A 354 -6.79 23.60 8.04
N ASP A 355 -6.43 24.88 8.23
CA ASP A 355 -7.27 26.02 7.84
C ASP A 355 -7.42 26.13 6.31
N ASP A 356 -6.36 25.81 5.54
CA ASP A 356 -6.43 25.57 4.10
C ASP A 356 -5.71 24.26 3.72
N VAL A 357 -6.42 23.41 2.98
CA VAL A 357 -5.91 22.15 2.42
C VAL A 357 -4.90 22.37 1.29
N GLY A 358 -4.90 23.54 0.65
CA GLY A 358 -3.94 23.95 -0.37
C GLY A 358 -2.55 24.30 0.18
N GLU A 359 -2.46 24.82 1.41
CA GLU A 359 -1.21 25.32 1.99
C GLU A 359 -0.43 24.28 2.81
N ILE A 360 -0.96 23.06 3.00
CA ILE A 360 -0.33 21.99 3.78
C ILE A 360 1.09 21.67 3.26
N GLN A 361 2.11 22.08 4.01
CA GLN A 361 3.53 21.81 3.67
C GLN A 361 4.03 20.47 4.20
N ASP A 362 3.58 20.06 5.39
CA ASP A 362 3.90 18.78 6.01
C ASP A 362 2.79 18.43 7.03
N THR A 363 2.51 17.15 7.17
CA THR A 363 1.51 16.57 8.09
C THR A 363 2.17 15.83 9.24
N GLY A 364 3.47 15.51 9.12
CA GLY A 364 4.15 14.51 9.93
C GLY A 364 3.79 13.06 9.54
N VAL A 365 3.04 12.85 8.46
CA VAL A 365 2.68 11.53 7.93
C VAL A 365 3.47 11.27 6.64
N TYR A 366 4.21 10.18 6.62
CA TYR A 366 5.08 9.84 5.49
C TYR A 366 4.85 8.42 4.97
N MET A 367 4.89 8.25 3.66
CA MET A 367 5.08 6.96 3.01
C MET A 367 6.57 6.77 2.73
N ASN A 368 7.09 5.56 2.94
CA ASN A 368 8.52 5.25 2.85
C ASN A 368 8.81 4.16 1.79
N PRO A 369 9.12 4.54 0.53
CA PRO A 369 9.27 3.55 -0.55
C PRO A 369 10.60 2.78 -0.57
N PHE A 370 11.49 3.01 0.42
CA PHE A 370 12.59 2.08 0.70
C PHE A 370 12.09 0.82 1.40
N VAL A 371 11.02 0.93 2.20
CA VAL A 371 10.40 -0.17 2.96
C VAL A 371 9.24 -0.73 2.16
N ARG A 372 9.37 -1.96 1.66
CA ARG A 372 8.32 -2.59 0.82
C ARG A 372 7.92 -3.97 1.32
N VAL A 373 6.61 -4.19 1.29
CA VAL A 373 5.95 -5.42 1.77
C VAL A 373 5.03 -5.96 0.67
N ALA A 374 4.64 -7.24 0.75
CA ALA A 374 3.80 -7.84 -0.29
C ALA A 374 2.87 -8.93 0.25
N TYR A 375 1.74 -9.14 -0.43
CA TYR A 375 0.77 -10.20 -0.10
C TYR A 375 1.17 -11.60 -0.62
N THR A 376 2.37 -11.76 -1.21
CA THR A 376 2.93 -13.07 -1.57
C THR A 376 4.46 -13.08 -1.46
N PRO A 377 5.11 -14.20 -1.05
CA PRO A 377 6.57 -14.30 -0.98
C PRO A 377 7.24 -14.02 -2.32
N THR A 378 6.68 -14.60 -3.40
CA THR A 378 7.12 -14.38 -4.78
C THR A 378 7.13 -12.90 -5.15
N THR A 379 6.10 -12.14 -4.77
CA THR A 379 6.07 -10.69 -5.05
C THR A 379 7.18 -9.97 -4.29
N LEU A 380 7.34 -10.24 -2.99
CA LEU A 380 8.38 -9.63 -2.15
C LEU A 380 9.78 -9.81 -2.75
N MET A 381 10.11 -11.04 -3.19
CA MET A 381 11.39 -11.36 -3.83
C MET A 381 11.65 -10.54 -5.11
N TRP A 382 10.61 -10.24 -5.90
CA TRP A 382 10.75 -9.47 -7.13
C TRP A 382 10.85 -7.96 -6.93
N LEU A 383 10.44 -7.40 -5.77
CA LEU A 383 10.43 -5.95 -5.54
C LEU A 383 11.83 -5.31 -5.63
N GLY A 384 12.88 -6.02 -5.20
CA GLY A 384 14.27 -5.57 -5.32
C GLY A 384 14.74 -5.42 -6.78
N THR A 385 14.10 -6.14 -7.71
CA THR A 385 14.37 -6.06 -9.16
C THR A 385 13.52 -4.99 -9.83
N THR A 386 12.23 -4.87 -9.51
CA THR A 386 11.33 -3.90 -10.17
C THR A 386 11.64 -2.45 -9.79
N ARG A 387 12.12 -2.20 -8.56
CA ARG A 387 12.73 -0.93 -8.11
C ARG A 387 13.71 -0.32 -9.13
N ARG A 388 14.42 -1.15 -9.90
CA ARG A 388 15.44 -0.71 -10.88
C ARG A 388 14.88 -0.21 -12.21
N PHE A 389 13.64 -0.56 -12.54
CA PHE A 389 12.99 -0.20 -13.81
C PHE A 389 11.84 0.80 -13.64
N GLU A 390 11.24 0.88 -12.45
CA GLU A 390 9.98 1.60 -12.22
C GLU A 390 9.99 3.08 -12.61
N ARG A 391 11.17 3.73 -12.57
CA ARG A 391 11.36 5.15 -12.99
C ARG A 391 10.93 5.41 -14.44
N LEU A 392 11.02 4.41 -15.33
CA LEU A 392 10.58 4.48 -16.73
C LEU A 392 9.07 4.75 -16.84
N TYR A 393 8.28 4.25 -15.89
CA TYR A 393 6.83 4.30 -15.95
C TYR A 393 6.27 5.71 -15.74
N ALA A 394 7.04 6.64 -15.18
CA ALA A 394 6.55 7.97 -14.80
C ALA A 394 5.95 8.79 -15.96
N ARG A 395 6.51 8.68 -17.18
CA ARG A 395 5.94 9.35 -18.37
C ARG A 395 4.62 8.70 -18.81
N ALA A 396 4.52 7.38 -18.73
CA ALA A 396 3.31 6.64 -19.05
C ALA A 396 2.21 6.89 -18.00
N HIS A 397 2.59 6.99 -16.72
CA HIS A 397 1.70 7.33 -15.61
C HIS A 397 1.03 8.69 -15.83
N ASP A 398 1.81 9.74 -16.12
CA ASP A 398 1.28 11.08 -16.38
C ASP A 398 0.33 11.14 -17.58
N LEU A 399 0.63 10.37 -18.64
CA LEU A 399 -0.23 10.29 -19.84
C LEU A 399 -1.53 9.53 -19.53
N LEU A 400 -1.43 8.36 -18.93
CA LEU A 400 -2.57 7.49 -18.64
C LEU A 400 -3.51 8.13 -17.60
N ASN A 401 -2.99 8.75 -16.54
CA ASN A 401 -3.82 9.47 -15.56
C ASN A 401 -4.65 10.57 -16.23
N LYS A 402 -4.06 11.35 -17.17
CA LYS A 402 -4.77 12.41 -17.89
C LYS A 402 -5.86 11.85 -18.82
N ILE A 403 -5.60 10.73 -19.49
CA ILE A 403 -6.58 10.04 -20.34
C ILE A 403 -7.73 9.46 -19.50
N ALA A 404 -7.43 8.94 -18.30
CA ALA A 404 -8.40 8.30 -17.40
C ALA A 404 -9.10 9.27 -16.43
N GLY A 405 -8.82 10.57 -16.47
CA GLY A 405 -9.39 11.55 -15.54
C GLY A 405 -8.96 11.36 -14.07
N LEU A 406 -7.77 10.81 -13.83
CA LEU A 406 -7.26 10.56 -12.47
C LEU A 406 -6.47 11.76 -11.93
N PRO A 407 -6.56 12.06 -10.61
CA PRO A 407 -7.21 11.25 -9.57
C PRO A 407 -8.72 11.48 -9.53
N LEU A 408 -9.47 10.48 -9.04
CA LEU A 408 -10.93 10.57 -8.94
C LEU A 408 -11.36 11.76 -8.06
N TYR A 409 -12.42 12.44 -8.48
CA TYR A 409 -12.97 13.58 -7.75
C TYR A 409 -13.62 13.14 -6.43
N ASN A 410 -13.12 13.68 -5.33
CA ASN A 410 -13.75 13.60 -4.01
C ASN A 410 -14.28 15.01 -3.64
N PRO A 411 -15.61 15.22 -3.55
CA PRO A 411 -16.18 16.53 -3.22
C PRO A 411 -15.83 17.00 -1.80
N ARG A 412 -15.56 16.07 -0.88
CA ARG A 412 -15.29 16.35 0.55
C ARG A 412 -13.80 16.59 0.85
N ARG A 413 -12.90 16.46 -0.13
CA ARG A 413 -11.43 16.58 0.04
C ARG A 413 -10.97 17.89 0.68
N ALA A 414 -11.61 18.99 0.28
CA ALA A 414 -11.25 20.36 0.65
C ALA A 414 -12.15 20.94 1.75
N GLU A 415 -12.95 20.12 2.43
CA GLU A 415 -13.72 20.56 3.58
C GLU A 415 -12.78 20.92 4.75
N VAL A 416 -13.00 22.10 5.34
CA VAL A 416 -12.27 22.59 6.51
C VAL A 416 -13.08 22.25 7.77
N PRO A 417 -12.53 21.55 8.78
CA PRO A 417 -13.30 21.07 9.94
C PRO A 417 -14.05 22.18 10.68
N GLY A 418 -15.24 21.87 11.18
CA GLY A 418 -16.08 22.84 11.91
C GLY A 418 -16.85 23.84 11.03
N THR A 419 -16.49 24.00 9.75
CA THR A 419 -17.26 24.85 8.81
C THR A 419 -18.63 24.25 8.48
N LYS A 420 -19.57 25.10 8.04
CA LYS A 420 -20.86 24.66 7.50
C LYS A 420 -20.75 24.40 6.01
N VAL A 421 -21.11 23.19 5.60
CA VAL A 421 -21.02 22.73 4.21
C VAL A 421 -22.34 22.07 3.77
N GLN A 422 -22.73 22.31 2.53
CA GLN A 422 -23.87 21.66 1.90
C GLN A 422 -23.40 20.31 1.33
N ARG A 423 -23.87 19.20 1.92
CA ARG A 423 -23.53 17.85 1.46
C ARG A 423 -24.77 17.14 0.93
N GLU A 424 -24.59 16.34 -0.11
CA GLU A 424 -25.56 15.33 -0.49
C GLU A 424 -25.39 14.10 0.42
N VAL A 425 -26.45 13.76 1.16
CA VAL A 425 -26.48 12.69 2.17
C VAL A 425 -27.72 11.82 1.92
N TRP A 426 -27.64 10.52 2.16
CA TRP A 426 -28.81 9.64 2.13
C TRP A 426 -29.70 9.86 3.36
N MET A 427 -30.99 10.11 3.15
CA MET A 427 -31.97 10.23 4.21
C MET A 427 -33.07 9.17 4.07
N PRO A 428 -33.36 8.38 5.12
CA PRO A 428 -34.48 7.44 5.10
C PRO A 428 -35.81 8.19 5.12
N ASP A 429 -36.72 7.79 4.25
CA ASP A 429 -38.07 8.36 4.17
C ASP A 429 -38.98 7.63 5.15
N LYS A 430 -39.68 8.39 6.01
CA LYS A 430 -40.46 7.83 7.13
C LYS A 430 -41.63 6.93 6.69
N GLU A 431 -42.10 7.08 5.45
CA GLU A 431 -43.32 6.46 4.91
C GLU A 431 -43.16 6.03 3.42
N GLY A 432 -41.93 6.01 2.90
CA GLY A 432 -41.65 5.91 1.46
C GLY A 432 -41.40 4.49 0.93
N GLN A 433 -41.94 4.16 -0.25
CA GLN A 433 -41.76 2.87 -0.92
C GLN A 433 -40.30 2.55 -1.31
N SER A 434 -39.43 3.56 -1.41
CA SER A 434 -38.00 3.43 -1.73
C SER A 434 -37.09 3.29 -0.51
N GLY A 435 -37.61 3.43 0.72
CA GLY A 435 -36.84 3.45 1.96
C GLY A 435 -35.93 4.67 2.15
N GLY A 436 -35.94 5.65 1.23
CA GLY A 436 -35.15 6.87 1.33
C GLY A 436 -34.87 7.57 0.00
N SER A 437 -34.11 8.66 0.11
CA SER A 437 -33.69 9.55 -0.97
C SER A 437 -32.37 10.26 -0.64
N PHE A 438 -31.55 10.57 -1.66
CA PHE A 438 -30.41 11.48 -1.50
C PHE A 438 -30.91 12.93 -1.43
N ARG A 439 -30.41 13.72 -0.47
CA ARG A 439 -30.84 15.10 -0.23
C ARG A 439 -29.66 16.00 0.07
N MET A 440 -29.69 17.23 -0.45
CA MET A 440 -28.76 18.29 -0.06
C MET A 440 -29.14 18.83 1.32
N VAL A 441 -28.20 18.77 2.27
CA VAL A 441 -28.39 19.22 3.65
C VAL A 441 -27.15 19.95 4.17
N GLU A 442 -27.38 20.94 5.03
CA GLU A 442 -26.28 21.61 5.73
C GLU A 442 -25.78 20.76 6.89
N VAL A 443 -24.48 20.49 6.91
CA VAL A 443 -23.82 19.76 7.98
C VAL A 443 -22.52 20.45 8.39
N THR A 444 -22.03 20.14 9.59
CA THR A 444 -20.71 20.57 10.03
C THR A 444 -19.64 19.66 9.40
N ALA A 445 -18.59 20.25 8.85
CA ALA A 445 -17.46 19.53 8.26
C ALA A 445 -16.60 18.78 9.30
N GLY A 446 -16.08 17.62 8.92
CA GLY A 446 -15.18 16.77 9.71
C GLY A 446 -13.73 16.86 9.22
N ASN A 447 -12.80 16.26 9.97
CA ASN A 447 -11.38 16.14 9.60
C ASN A 447 -11.09 15.15 8.47
N ASP A 448 -12.06 14.30 8.13
CA ASP A 448 -11.92 13.06 7.37
C ASP A 448 -12.48 13.11 5.94
N GLY A 449 -13.00 14.25 5.48
CA GLY A 449 -13.61 14.39 4.15
C GLY A 449 -12.71 13.92 2.99
N PHE A 450 -11.39 14.02 3.13
CA PHE A 450 -10.40 13.54 2.15
C PHE A 450 -10.26 12.00 2.08
N CYS A 451 -10.63 11.28 3.13
CA CYS A 451 -10.57 9.82 3.18
C CYS A 451 -11.66 9.14 2.35
N GLY A 452 -12.89 9.68 2.41
CA GLY A 452 -14.07 8.97 1.94
C GLY A 452 -14.28 8.89 0.43
N ARG A 453 -15.18 7.98 0.04
CA ARG A 453 -15.74 7.83 -1.30
C ARG A 453 -17.24 7.55 -1.20
N ARG A 454 -17.98 7.83 -2.27
CA ARG A 454 -19.37 7.34 -2.45
C ARG A 454 -19.34 5.82 -2.68
N GLY A 455 -20.22 5.09 -2.03
CA GLY A 455 -20.26 3.63 -1.97
C GLY A 455 -20.27 3.10 -0.54
N MET A 456 -20.52 1.80 -0.37
CA MET A 456 -20.35 1.10 0.90
C MET A 456 -20.08 -0.38 0.63
N GLU A 457 -19.25 -1.01 1.47
CA GLU A 457 -19.12 -2.46 1.57
C GLU A 457 -19.66 -2.95 2.91
N VAL A 458 -20.30 -4.12 2.94
CA VAL A 458 -20.83 -4.79 4.15
C VAL A 458 -20.21 -6.17 4.33
N VAL A 459 -20.27 -6.68 5.56
CA VAL A 459 -19.82 -8.03 5.91
C VAL A 459 -20.78 -9.07 5.33
N VAL A 460 -20.24 -10.11 4.70
CA VAL A 460 -20.97 -11.34 4.37
C VAL A 460 -20.95 -12.23 5.61
N GLU A 461 -22.03 -12.20 6.40
CA GLU A 461 -22.13 -12.95 7.66
C GLU A 461 -22.16 -14.48 7.39
N ASP A 462 -23.05 -14.96 6.52
CA ASP A 462 -23.10 -16.35 6.05
C ASP A 462 -22.14 -16.64 4.88
N ARG A 463 -20.82 -16.53 5.13
CA ARG A 463 -19.78 -16.69 4.10
C ARG A 463 -19.64 -18.14 3.60
N ARG A 464 -19.86 -18.37 2.30
CA ARG A 464 -19.54 -19.66 1.65
C ARG A 464 -18.03 -19.86 1.50
N PRO A 465 -17.54 -21.11 1.39
CA PRO A 465 -16.17 -21.39 0.93
C PRO A 465 -15.82 -20.60 -0.33
N ASP A 466 -14.60 -20.08 -0.37
CA ASP A 466 -14.02 -19.24 -1.46
C ASP A 466 -14.75 -17.92 -1.78
N GLN A 467 -15.85 -17.58 -1.10
CA GLN A 467 -16.51 -16.29 -1.23
C GLN A 467 -15.67 -15.17 -0.58
N ASN A 468 -15.79 -13.93 -1.07
CA ASN A 468 -15.26 -12.76 -0.36
C ASN A 468 -16.02 -12.54 0.95
N GLY A 469 -15.33 -12.19 2.04
CA GLY A 469 -15.96 -11.84 3.32
C GLY A 469 -16.68 -10.49 3.34
N PHE A 470 -16.51 -9.69 2.28
CA PHE A 470 -17.20 -8.42 2.09
C PHE A 470 -17.86 -8.34 0.71
N GLU A 471 -19.01 -7.68 0.64
CA GLU A 471 -19.70 -7.36 -0.62
C GLU A 471 -19.98 -5.86 -0.75
N ALA A 472 -19.90 -5.34 -1.97
CA ALA A 472 -20.21 -3.95 -2.26
C ALA A 472 -21.71 -3.79 -2.50
N LEU A 473 -22.35 -2.89 -1.76
CA LEU A 473 -23.77 -2.62 -1.95
C LEU A 473 -23.99 -1.68 -3.15
N PRO A 474 -25.04 -1.92 -3.95
CA PRO A 474 -25.43 -0.98 -5.00
C PRO A 474 -25.81 0.36 -4.37
N LEU A 475 -25.40 1.46 -5.01
CA LEU A 475 -25.95 2.77 -4.69
C LEU A 475 -27.43 2.78 -5.10
N PRO A 476 -28.35 3.28 -4.25
CA PRO A 476 -29.70 3.60 -4.67
C PRO A 476 -29.69 4.55 -5.85
N SER A 477 -30.69 4.45 -6.73
CA SER A 477 -30.88 5.41 -7.82
C SER A 477 -31.04 6.84 -7.27
N LEU A 478 -30.30 7.77 -7.88
CA LEU A 478 -30.50 9.21 -7.76
C LEU A 478 -31.83 9.63 -8.44
#